data_AF-A0A527E973-F1
#
_entry.id   AF-A0A527E973-F1
#
_cell.length_a   1.000
_cell.length_b   1.000
_cell.length_c   1.000
_cell.angle_alpha   90.00
_cell.angle_beta   90.00
_cell.angle_gamma   90.00
#
_symmetry.space_group_name_H-M   'P 1'
#
loop_
_entity.id
_entity.type
_entity.pdbx_description
1 polymer ?
#
loop_
_entity_poly.entity_id
_entity_poly.type
_entity_poly.pdbx_seq_one_letter_code
_entity_poly.pdbx_strand_id
1 'polypeptide(L)'
;RILIEGEAIALAAARMGPRQIATIETILGEWDEMRALKHKKDVDREVTLNQSFHFEIYRSCGSAVLIPMIESLWLQSGPCIRVAIYAFSEAGEVDTAQYHRRIVTALSTQDAQAARESLVADISRPFTFLRSKLQAAAAKDQT
;
A
#
# COMPACT_ATOMS: atom_id res chain seq x y z
N ARG A 1 -10.56 0.40 -6.34
CA ARG A 1 -9.14 0.51 -5.93
C ARG A 1 -8.22 0.07 -7.07
N ILE A 2 -8.13 -1.24 -7.37
CA ILE A 2 -7.27 -1.83 -8.43
C ILE A 2 -7.22 -1.04 -9.75
N LEU A 3 -8.37 -0.79 -10.40
CA LEU A 3 -8.39 -0.11 -11.71
C LEU A 3 -7.92 1.34 -11.62
N ILE A 4 -8.45 2.09 -10.66
CA ILE A 4 -8.21 3.54 -10.51
C ILE A 4 -6.79 3.83 -10.03
N GLU A 5 -6.34 3.12 -9.00
CA GLU A 5 -5.01 3.32 -8.42
C GLU A 5 -3.91 2.73 -9.32
N GLY A 6 -4.20 1.62 -10.02
CA GLY A 6 -3.32 1.05 -11.02
C GLY A 6 -3.06 2.01 -12.18
N GLU A 7 -4.07 2.75 -12.63
CA GLU A 7 -3.89 3.79 -13.65
C GLU A 7 -3.12 4.99 -13.09
N ALA A 8 -3.44 5.43 -11.87
CA ALA A 8 -2.76 6.56 -11.26
C ALA A 8 -1.25 6.32 -11.09
N ILE A 9 -0.83 5.13 -10.68
CA ILE A 9 0.60 4.81 -10.56
C ILE A 9 1.29 4.67 -11.93
N ALA A 10 0.61 4.13 -12.94
CA ALA A 10 1.16 4.04 -14.29
C ALA A 10 1.43 5.44 -14.87
N LEU A 11 0.49 6.38 -14.67
CA LEU A 11 0.67 7.79 -15.04
C LEU A 11 1.78 8.47 -14.21
N ALA A 12 1.89 8.14 -12.92
CA ALA A 12 2.93 8.67 -12.05
C ALA A 12 4.33 8.20 -12.48
N ALA A 13 4.51 6.95 -12.93
CA ALA A 13 5.79 6.40 -13.37
C ALA A 13 6.43 7.22 -14.49
N ALA A 14 5.62 7.75 -15.42
CA ALA A 14 6.11 8.60 -16.51
C ALA A 14 6.47 10.04 -16.07
N ARG A 15 6.08 10.46 -14.86
CA ARG A 15 6.15 11.84 -14.38
C ARG A 15 7.08 12.04 -13.18
N MET A 16 7.30 11.00 -12.38
CA MET A 16 8.16 11.07 -11.21
C MET A 16 9.61 11.22 -11.61
N GLY A 17 10.28 12.22 -11.04
CA GLY A 17 11.72 12.42 -11.17
C GLY A 17 12.47 12.09 -9.89
N PRO A 18 13.79 12.33 -9.85
CA PRO A 18 14.65 11.95 -8.72
C PRO A 18 14.17 12.48 -7.36
N ARG A 19 13.57 13.68 -7.35
CA ARG A 19 13.03 14.28 -6.12
C ARG A 19 11.88 13.46 -5.53
N GLN A 20 10.90 13.07 -6.35
CA GLN A 20 9.77 12.28 -5.88
C GLN A 20 10.20 10.87 -5.45
N ILE A 21 11.15 10.28 -6.19
CA ILE A 21 11.73 8.98 -5.82
C ILE A 21 12.41 9.06 -4.45
N ALA A 22 13.25 10.06 -4.20
CA ALA A 22 13.89 10.25 -2.91
C ALA A 22 12.89 10.45 -1.76
N THR A 23 11.76 11.12 -2.02
CA THR A 23 10.68 11.28 -1.03
C THR A 23 10.07 9.92 -0.65
N ILE A 24 9.71 9.09 -1.63
CA ILE A 24 9.09 7.78 -1.33
C ILE A 24 10.10 6.79 -0.72
N GLU A 25 11.38 6.88 -1.07
CA GLU A 25 12.46 6.12 -0.43
C GLU A 25 12.65 6.51 1.04
N THR A 26 12.54 7.80 1.36
CA THR A 26 12.60 8.29 2.74
C THR A 26 11.47 7.69 3.59
N ILE A 27 10.25 7.67 3.05
CA ILE A 27 9.09 7.05 3.71
C ILE A 27 9.32 5.53 3.93
N LEU A 28 9.92 4.83 2.96
CA LEU A 28 10.30 3.43 3.13
C LEU A 28 11.33 3.24 4.26
N GLY A 29 12.32 4.12 4.35
CA GLY A 29 13.33 4.11 5.42
C GLY A 29 12.70 4.25 6.80
N GLU A 30 11.77 5.20 6.97
CA GLU A 30 11.02 5.36 8.22
C GLU A 30 10.22 4.10 8.58
N TRP A 31 9.73 3.37 7.58
CA TRP A 31 9.00 2.14 7.79
C TRP A 31 9.91 0.99 8.24
N ASP A 32 11.11 0.89 7.65
CA ASP A 32 12.13 -0.08 8.07
C ASP A 32 12.61 0.19 9.50
N GLU A 33 12.83 1.45 9.88
CA GLU A 33 13.15 1.85 11.25
C GLU A 33 12.04 1.49 12.23
N MET A 34 10.79 1.84 11.90
CA MET A 34 9.61 1.52 12.72
C MET A 34 9.49 0.00 12.97
N ARG A 35 9.73 -0.82 11.93
CA ARG A 35 9.66 -2.30 12.06
C ARG A 35 10.85 -2.90 12.80
N ALA A 36 12.02 -2.26 12.79
CA ALA A 36 13.19 -2.72 13.53
C ALA A 36 13.05 -2.56 15.06
N LEU A 37 12.25 -1.58 15.50
CA LEU A 37 11.97 -1.36 16.92
C LEU A 37 11.11 -2.51 17.47
N LYS A 38 11.67 -3.31 18.40
CA LYS A 38 10.99 -4.45 19.06
C LYS A 38 9.85 -4.05 20.02
N HIS A 39 9.44 -2.79 20.02
CA HIS A 39 8.37 -2.29 20.88
C HIS A 39 6.99 -2.66 20.31
N LYS A 40 5.95 -2.43 21.11
CA LYS A 40 4.55 -2.66 20.73
C LYS A 40 4.28 -2.02 19.37
N LYS A 41 3.81 -2.82 18.41
CA LYS A 41 3.63 -2.39 17.01
C LYS A 41 2.70 -1.19 16.95
N ASP A 42 3.22 -0.08 16.41
CA ASP A 42 2.49 1.18 16.24
C ASP A 42 1.67 1.12 14.94
N VAL A 43 0.49 0.53 15.05
CA VAL A 43 -0.43 0.33 13.92
C VAL A 43 -0.86 1.67 13.32
N ASP A 44 -1.04 2.71 14.14
CA ASP A 44 -1.45 4.03 13.66
C ASP A 44 -0.35 4.67 12.81
N ARG A 45 0.91 4.57 13.25
CA ARG A 45 2.06 5.01 12.47
C ARG A 45 2.22 4.20 11.19
N GLU A 46 2.03 2.88 11.23
CA GLU A 46 2.10 2.03 10.03
C GLU A 46 1.02 2.38 9.01
N VAL A 47 -0.23 2.60 9.44
CA VAL A 47 -1.32 3.05 8.55
C VAL A 47 -0.98 4.41 7.93
N THR A 48 -0.42 5.32 8.73
CA THR A 48 -0.03 6.67 8.27
C THR A 48 1.08 6.61 7.24
N LEU A 49 2.14 5.84 7.49
CA LEU A 49 3.25 5.66 6.54
C LEU A 49 2.77 5.00 5.24
N ASN A 50 1.94 3.97 5.34
CA ASN A 50 1.35 3.31 4.18
C ASN A 50 0.53 4.29 3.34
N GLN A 51 -0.34 5.09 3.97
CA GLN A 51 -1.12 6.10 3.26
C GLN A 51 -0.21 7.14 2.60
N SER A 52 0.75 7.69 3.34
CA SER A 52 1.68 8.72 2.84
C SER A 52 2.46 8.21 1.63
N PHE A 53 2.97 6.98 1.67
CA PHE A 53 3.70 6.35 0.57
C PHE A 53 2.87 6.32 -0.72
N HIS A 54 1.66 5.74 -0.68
CA HIS A 54 0.82 5.64 -1.87
C HIS A 54 0.34 6.99 -2.38
N PHE A 55 -0.08 7.90 -1.48
CA PHE A 55 -0.60 9.19 -1.88
C PHE A 55 0.47 10.12 -2.45
N GLU A 56 1.72 10.02 -2.01
CA GLU A 56 2.84 10.74 -2.63
C GLU A 56 3.02 10.33 -4.10
N ILE A 57 2.92 9.03 -4.38
CA ILE A 57 2.97 8.49 -5.74
C ILE A 57 1.77 8.99 -6.55
N TYR A 58 0.55 8.85 -6.01
CA TYR A 58 -0.66 9.22 -6.75
C TYR A 58 -0.71 10.71 -7.08
N ARG A 59 -0.22 11.60 -6.22
CA ARG A 59 -0.14 13.05 -6.50
C ARG A 59 0.72 13.36 -7.73
N SER A 60 1.65 12.48 -8.07
CA SER A 60 2.49 12.61 -9.25
C SER A 60 1.80 12.17 -10.55
N CYS A 61 0.58 11.60 -10.51
CA CYS A 61 -0.14 11.13 -11.70
C CYS A 61 -0.60 12.26 -12.65
N GLY A 62 -0.66 13.50 -12.16
CA GLY A 62 -1.05 14.67 -12.95
C GLY A 62 -2.54 14.73 -13.32
N SER A 63 -3.41 13.96 -12.65
CA SER A 63 -4.86 13.98 -12.86
C SER A 63 -5.60 14.59 -11.67
N ALA A 64 -6.29 15.71 -11.90
CA ALA A 64 -7.14 16.35 -10.90
C ALA A 64 -8.41 15.53 -10.57
N VAL A 65 -8.74 14.52 -11.38
CA VAL A 65 -9.94 13.70 -11.22
C VAL A 65 -9.64 12.39 -10.47
N LEU A 66 -8.49 11.78 -10.72
CA LEU A 66 -8.14 10.49 -10.10
C LEU A 66 -7.88 10.63 -8.60
N ILE A 67 -7.26 11.73 -8.15
CA ILE A 67 -6.91 11.89 -6.73
C ILE A 67 -8.15 11.88 -5.81
N PRO A 68 -9.19 12.71 -6.04
CA PRO A 68 -10.39 12.67 -5.21
C PRO A 68 -11.12 11.31 -5.23
N MET A 69 -11.08 10.60 -6.37
CA MET A 69 -11.65 9.24 -6.44
C MET A 69 -10.89 8.27 -5.55
N ILE A 70 -9.56 8.34 -5.55
CA ILE A 70 -8.71 7.49 -4.70
C ILE A 70 -8.92 7.83 -3.22
N GLU A 71 -9.03 9.11 -2.86
CA GLU A 71 -9.37 9.53 -1.50
C GLU A 71 -10.70 8.93 -1.03
N SER A 72 -11.74 9.02 -1.85
CA SER A 72 -13.05 8.44 -1.53
C SER A 72 -12.97 6.93 -1.35
N LEU A 73 -12.29 6.22 -2.26
CA LEU A 73 -12.10 4.77 -2.17
C LEU A 73 -11.28 4.35 -0.95
N TRP A 74 -10.28 5.15 -0.58
CA TRP A 74 -9.46 4.94 0.60
C TRP A 74 -10.30 5.08 1.88
N LEU A 75 -11.14 6.12 1.98
CA LEU A 75 -12.05 6.32 3.13
C LEU A 75 -13.02 5.14 3.31
N GLN A 76 -13.59 4.65 2.21
CA GLN A 76 -14.48 3.47 2.23
C GLN A 76 -13.74 2.19 2.66
N SER A 77 -12.44 2.10 2.36
CA SER A 77 -11.61 0.92 2.62
C SER A 77 -10.82 1.00 3.93
N GLY A 78 -10.76 2.16 4.57
CA GLY A 78 -9.91 2.45 5.74
C GLY A 78 -10.07 1.44 6.89
N PRO A 79 -11.31 1.09 7.31
CA PRO A 79 -11.51 0.07 8.33
C PRO A 79 -10.91 -1.29 7.96
N CYS A 80 -11.08 -1.74 6.71
CA CYS A 80 -10.51 -3.00 6.24
C CYS A 80 -8.97 -2.98 6.26
N ILE A 81 -8.36 -1.88 5.79
CA ILE A 81 -6.89 -1.75 5.77
C ILE A 81 -6.32 -1.82 7.18
N ARG A 82 -6.94 -1.12 8.14
CA ARG A 82 -6.53 -1.14 9.55
C ARG A 82 -6.63 -2.53 10.16
N VAL A 83 -7.74 -3.24 9.94
CA VAL A 83 -7.93 -4.62 10.44
C VAL A 83 -6.90 -5.56 9.80
N ALA A 84 -6.63 -5.42 8.51
CA ALA A 84 -5.62 -6.23 7.84
C ALA A 84 -4.21 -5.98 8.40
N ILE A 85 -3.82 -4.72 8.59
CA ILE A 85 -2.52 -4.37 9.20
C ILE A 85 -2.41 -4.96 10.60
N TYR A 86 -3.46 -4.85 11.42
CA TYR A 86 -3.49 -5.46 12.74
C TYR A 86 -3.29 -6.98 12.67
N ALA A 87 -3.99 -7.66 11.78
CA ALA A 87 -3.93 -9.10 11.66
C ALA A 87 -2.61 -9.63 11.03
N PHE A 88 -2.00 -8.89 10.09
CA PHE A 88 -0.65 -9.18 9.59
C PHE A 88 0.41 -8.96 10.66
N SER A 89 0.22 -7.91 11.47
CA SER A 89 1.04 -7.62 12.64
C SER A 89 1.00 -8.78 13.63
N GLU A 90 -0.17 -9.34 13.97
CA GLU A 90 -0.26 -10.53 14.83
C GLU A 90 0.34 -11.78 14.17
N ALA A 91 0.17 -11.95 12.86
CA ALA A 91 0.69 -13.10 12.12
C ALA A 91 2.22 -13.06 11.90
N GLY A 92 2.88 -11.93 12.18
CA GLY A 92 4.31 -11.75 11.93
C GLY A 92 4.67 -11.63 10.45
N GLU A 93 3.72 -11.29 9.58
CA GLU A 93 3.97 -11.21 8.14
C GLU A 93 4.80 -9.96 7.77
N VAL A 94 5.99 -10.21 7.22
CA VAL A 94 7.01 -9.18 6.90
C VAL A 94 6.83 -8.61 5.48
N ASP A 95 5.95 -9.18 4.67
CA ASP A 95 6.00 -9.06 3.20
C ASP A 95 5.58 -7.70 2.61
N THR A 96 5.07 -6.76 3.42
CA THR A 96 4.56 -5.47 2.90
C THR A 96 5.68 -4.56 2.39
N ALA A 97 6.84 -4.60 3.05
CA ALA A 97 8.04 -3.87 2.61
C ALA A 97 8.55 -4.35 1.25
N GLN A 98 8.32 -5.62 0.87
CA GLN A 98 8.78 -6.14 -0.41
C GLN A 98 8.03 -5.49 -1.58
N TYR A 99 6.71 -5.36 -1.49
CA TYR A 99 5.92 -4.73 -2.56
C TYR A 99 6.25 -3.25 -2.71
N HIS A 100 6.39 -2.51 -1.61
CA HIS A 100 6.74 -1.10 -1.67
C HIS A 100 8.13 -0.88 -2.28
N ARG A 101 9.10 -1.74 -1.97
CA ARG A 101 10.42 -1.71 -2.64
C ARG A 101 10.31 -1.99 -4.14
N ARG A 102 9.52 -2.98 -4.55
CA ARG A 102 9.27 -3.26 -5.98
C ARG A 102 8.60 -2.07 -6.69
N ILE A 103 7.66 -1.40 -6.03
CA ILE A 103 7.03 -0.17 -6.54
C ILE A 103 8.08 0.91 -6.74
N VAL A 104 8.94 1.17 -5.75
CA VAL A 104 10.01 2.17 -5.83
C VAL A 104 10.96 1.86 -6.99
N THR A 105 11.39 0.61 -7.13
CA THR A 105 12.25 0.18 -8.25
C THR A 105 11.58 0.42 -9.60
N ALA A 106 10.31 0.03 -9.76
CA ALA A 106 9.60 0.23 -11.01
C ALA A 106 9.42 1.73 -11.35
N LEU A 107 9.13 2.55 -10.34
CA LEU A 107 9.00 4.01 -10.50
C LEU A 107 10.36 4.66 -10.85
N SER A 108 11.47 4.21 -10.26
CA SER A 108 12.80 4.76 -10.55
C SER A 108 13.31 4.43 -11.95
N THR A 109 12.86 3.31 -12.52
CA THR A 109 13.12 2.95 -13.92
C THR A 109 12.01 3.41 -14.87
N GLN A 110 11.03 4.18 -14.38
CA GLN A 110 9.85 4.64 -15.12
C GLN A 110 9.07 3.51 -15.82
N ASP A 111 9.09 2.31 -15.25
CA ASP A 111 8.36 1.15 -15.75
C ASP A 111 6.92 1.18 -15.23
N ALA A 112 6.03 1.78 -16.03
CA ALA A 112 4.62 1.94 -15.70
C ALA A 112 3.90 0.59 -15.49
N GLN A 113 4.26 -0.44 -16.25
CA GLN A 113 3.63 -1.75 -16.16
C GLN A 113 4.06 -2.47 -14.88
N ALA A 114 5.36 -2.51 -14.60
CA ALA A 114 5.87 -3.11 -13.37
C ALA A 114 5.37 -2.38 -12.11
N ALA A 115 5.22 -1.04 -12.18
CA ALA A 115 4.69 -0.24 -11.08
C ALA A 115 3.21 -0.59 -10.82
N ARG A 116 2.41 -0.72 -11.88
CA ARG A 116 1.02 -1.15 -11.80
C ARG A 116 0.89 -2.54 -11.21
N GLU A 117 1.64 -3.53 -11.71
CA GLU A 117 1.59 -4.91 -11.22
C GLU A 117 1.97 -5.00 -9.74
N SER A 118 3.03 -4.30 -9.33
CA SER A 118 3.50 -4.28 -7.95
C SER A 118 2.46 -3.63 -7.01
N LEU A 119 1.82 -2.54 -7.44
CA LEU A 119 0.74 -1.92 -6.69
C LEU A 119 -0.49 -2.82 -6.57
N VAL A 120 -0.90 -3.46 -7.67
CA VAL A 120 -2.07 -4.37 -7.67
C VAL A 120 -1.85 -5.50 -6.68
N ALA A 121 -0.64 -6.08 -6.65
CA ALA A 121 -0.29 -7.11 -5.68
C ALA A 121 -0.36 -6.58 -4.24
N ASP A 122 0.22 -5.41 -3.97
CA ASP A 122 0.22 -4.77 -2.65
C ASP A 122 -1.20 -4.53 -2.12
N ILE A 123 -2.05 -3.84 -2.90
CA ILE A 123 -3.38 -3.45 -2.45
C ILE A 123 -4.39 -4.60 -2.45
N SER A 124 -4.11 -5.70 -3.16
CA SER A 124 -4.99 -6.88 -3.17
C SER A 124 -4.74 -7.79 -1.97
N ARG A 125 -3.49 -7.92 -1.52
CA ARG A 125 -3.08 -8.83 -0.44
C ARG A 125 -3.90 -8.64 0.85
N PRO A 126 -4.10 -7.43 1.40
CA PRO A 126 -4.93 -7.21 2.59
C PRO A 126 -6.35 -7.78 2.46
N PHE A 127 -7.00 -7.57 1.31
CA PHE A 127 -8.37 -8.04 1.10
C PHE A 127 -8.44 -9.55 0.91
N THR A 128 -7.45 -10.14 0.23
CA THR A 128 -7.34 -11.61 0.12
C THR A 128 -7.17 -12.26 1.49
N PHE A 129 -6.30 -11.69 2.33
CA PHE A 129 -6.07 -12.17 3.69
C PHE A 129 -7.34 -12.07 4.54
N LEU A 130 -8.01 -10.91 4.55
CA LEU A 130 -9.26 -10.73 5.30
C LEU A 130 -10.36 -11.66 4.83
N ARG A 131 -10.51 -11.85 3.52
CA ARG A 131 -11.49 -12.77 2.95
C ARG A 131 -11.25 -14.20 3.44
N SER A 132 -10.00 -14.65 3.41
CA SER A 132 -9.61 -15.98 3.93
C SER A 132 -9.96 -16.14 5.41
N LYS A 133 -9.65 -15.13 6.25
CA LYS A 133 -10.00 -15.13 7.68
C LYS A 133 -11.50 -15.19 7.92
N LEU A 134 -12.29 -14.42 7.19
CA LEU A 134 -13.76 -14.41 7.31
C LEU A 134 -14.37 -15.74 6.88
N GLN A 135 -13.87 -16.34 5.79
CA GLN A 135 -14.32 -17.66 5.35
C GLN A 135 -13.99 -18.75 6.37
N ALA A 136 -12.79 -18.72 6.96
CA ALA A 136 -12.39 -19.66 8.00
C ALA A 136 -13.22 -19.52 9.29
N ALA A 137 -13.62 -18.30 9.66
CA ALA A 137 -14.50 -18.06 10.81
C ALA A 137 -15.91 -18.62 10.55
N ALA A 138 -16.49 -18.32 9.38
CA ALA A 138 -17.82 -18.80 9.00
C ALA A 138 -17.91 -20.34 8.95
N ALA A 139 -16.84 -21.03 8.58
CA ALA A 139 -16.78 -22.48 8.57
C ALA A 139 -16.76 -23.09 9.99
N LYS A 140 -16.20 -22.40 10.98
CA LYS A 140 -16.17 -22.86 12.38
C LYS A 140 -17.51 -22.68 13.09
N ASP A 141 -18.28 -21.65 12.74
CA ASP A 141 -19.60 -21.41 13.32
C ASP A 141 -20.67 -22.40 12.80
N GLN A 142 -20.36 -23.19 11.77
CA GLN A 142 -21.24 -24.21 11.18
C GLN A 142 -20.97 -25.64 11.69
N THR A 143 -19.97 -25.83 12.55
CA THR A 143 -19.57 -27.12 13.16
C THR A 143 -19.74 -27.08 14.66
#